data_AF-A0A844E652-F1
#
_entry.id   AF-A0A844E652-F1
#
_cell.length_a   1.000
_cell.length_b   1.000
_cell.length_c   1.000
_cell.angle_alpha   90.00
_cell.angle_beta   90.00
_cell.angle_gamma   90.00
#
_symmetry.space_group_name_H-M   'P 1'
#
loop_
_entity.id
_entity.type
_entity.pdbx_description
1 polymer ?
#
loop_
_entity_poly.entity_id
_entity_poly.type
_entity_poly.pdbx_seq_one_letter_code
_entity_poly.pdbx_strand_id
1 'polypeptide(L)'
;MDNIAHYFHNFGLDQVLIDTINNLNKPIDYSGMEQVYGSDITEQFFDKIIINNNINNNRYEEILNNLNYVLETFENSDISEEKVCILIKNHIIEMHVDALKYIRMYYPTLVMTFIDANVTSYLDILPQIDFNLDEALHVLDLDIGDPKKIAMLAYTADKIPIYNKKYSDELSAYIIKNNFDSSDAKVIYKNYSSYSNIMKNAIYEIAEDSINQIILDEDLILDDQLISDLITKSSYSIDIKIQLWASQLVYLNEETCKKHFDELGVPELKRIFTMRNVKRTYQKNPVVTKIFEVLKANGWIYKFSECKDDTDLYIVTKTGPLKK
;
A
#
# COMPACT_ATOMS: atom_id res chain seq x y z
N MET A 1 -25.45 46.86 -11.49
CA MET A 1 -24.17 46.38 -12.03
C MET A 1 -23.17 47.53 -12.27
N ASP A 2 -23.58 48.80 -12.27
CA ASP A 2 -22.78 49.86 -12.92
C ASP A 2 -21.70 50.58 -12.08
N ASN A 3 -21.38 50.19 -10.85
CA ASN A 3 -20.42 50.97 -10.05
C ASN A 3 -19.06 50.30 -9.81
N ILE A 4 -18.96 48.98 -9.58
CA ILE A 4 -17.66 48.34 -9.25
C ILE A 4 -16.80 48.13 -10.48
N ALA A 5 -17.31 47.45 -11.52
CA ALA A 5 -16.58 47.26 -12.77
C ALA A 5 -16.25 48.60 -13.45
N HIS A 6 -17.20 49.54 -13.42
CA HIS A 6 -16.98 50.90 -13.92
C HIS A 6 -15.92 51.66 -13.11
N TYR A 7 -15.94 51.55 -11.77
CA TYR A 7 -14.91 52.17 -10.92
C TYR A 7 -13.55 51.57 -11.21
N PHE A 8 -13.45 50.23 -11.25
CA PHE A 8 -12.21 49.53 -11.58
C PHE A 8 -11.65 49.96 -12.93
N HIS A 9 -12.48 50.07 -13.97
CA HIS A 9 -12.04 50.53 -15.29
C HIS A 9 -11.39 51.93 -15.26
N ASN A 10 -11.89 52.84 -14.40
CA ASN A 10 -11.40 54.22 -14.34
C ASN A 10 -10.26 54.43 -13.34
N PHE A 11 -10.21 53.65 -12.25
CA PHE A 11 -9.33 53.91 -11.09
C PHE A 11 -8.51 52.69 -10.63
N GLY A 12 -8.78 51.50 -11.16
CA GLY A 12 -8.16 50.25 -10.72
C GLY A 12 -8.72 49.71 -9.40
N LEU A 13 -8.03 48.70 -8.84
CA LEU A 13 -8.38 48.09 -7.55
C LEU A 13 -7.58 48.77 -6.43
N ASP A 14 -8.15 49.81 -5.83
CA ASP A 14 -7.60 50.54 -4.69
C ASP A 14 -8.30 50.18 -3.37
N GLN A 15 -7.84 50.77 -2.25
CA GLN A 15 -8.43 50.50 -0.94
C GLN A 15 -9.91 50.91 -0.87
N VAL A 16 -10.31 51.98 -1.57
CA VAL A 16 -11.70 52.44 -1.59
C VAL A 16 -12.60 51.39 -2.24
N LEU A 17 -12.17 50.81 -3.37
CA LEU A 17 -12.91 49.75 -4.03
C LEU A 17 -12.94 48.47 -3.20
N ILE A 18 -11.83 48.09 -2.56
CA ILE A 18 -11.76 46.93 -1.66
C ILE A 18 -12.74 47.08 -0.49
N ASP A 19 -12.73 48.23 0.19
CA ASP A 19 -13.65 48.51 1.29
C ASP A 19 -15.11 48.50 0.81
N THR A 20 -15.36 49.03 -0.39
CA THR A 20 -16.69 49.00 -1.00
C THR A 20 -17.15 47.56 -1.23
N ILE A 21 -16.32 46.71 -1.84
CA ILE A 21 -16.59 45.29 -2.08
C ILE A 21 -16.92 44.58 -0.76
N ASN A 22 -16.08 44.79 0.26
CA ASN A 22 -16.23 44.14 1.56
C ASN A 22 -17.52 44.52 2.29
N ASN A 23 -17.98 45.77 2.11
CA ASN A 23 -19.17 46.30 2.76
C ASN A 23 -20.46 46.15 1.94
N LEU A 24 -20.43 45.46 0.80
CA LEU A 24 -21.63 45.18 0.03
C LEU A 24 -22.64 44.37 0.85
N ASN A 25 -23.90 44.80 0.85
CA ASN A 25 -24.99 44.08 1.52
C ASN A 25 -25.51 42.88 0.71
N LYS A 26 -25.25 42.85 -0.61
CA LYS A 26 -25.72 41.80 -1.53
C LYS A 26 -24.62 41.45 -2.54
N PRO A 27 -24.55 40.19 -3.00
CA PRO A 27 -23.67 39.81 -4.10
C PRO A 27 -23.96 40.63 -5.36
N ILE A 28 -22.92 40.89 -6.14
CA ILE A 28 -23.01 41.52 -7.46
C ILE A 28 -22.74 40.45 -8.50
N ASP A 29 -23.50 40.53 -9.60
CA ASP A 29 -23.31 39.69 -10.77
C ASP A 29 -22.37 40.40 -11.77
N TYR A 30 -21.21 39.79 -11.96
CA TYR A 30 -20.09 40.10 -12.85
C TYR A 30 -20.07 39.26 -14.14
N SER A 31 -21.00 38.32 -14.36
CA SER A 31 -21.03 37.43 -15.52
C SER A 31 -21.21 38.19 -16.85
N GLY A 32 -21.74 39.41 -16.77
CA GLY A 32 -21.89 40.37 -17.86
C GLY A 32 -20.68 41.28 -18.12
N MET A 33 -19.61 41.17 -17.32
CA MET A 33 -18.52 42.16 -17.31
C MET A 33 -17.75 42.17 -18.63
N GLU A 34 -17.44 41.00 -19.18
CA GLU A 34 -16.70 40.89 -20.43
C GLU A 34 -17.48 41.47 -21.62
N GLN A 35 -18.80 41.29 -21.67
CA GLN A 35 -19.64 41.83 -22.74
C GLN A 35 -19.73 43.36 -22.70
N VAL A 36 -19.52 43.97 -21.52
CA VAL A 36 -19.61 45.42 -21.32
C VAL A 36 -18.24 46.10 -21.47
N TYR A 37 -17.19 45.52 -20.89
CA TYR A 37 -15.87 46.14 -20.79
C TYR A 37 -14.79 45.46 -21.65
N GLY A 38 -15.08 44.30 -22.24
CA GLY A 38 -14.12 43.51 -23.02
C GLY A 38 -13.26 42.57 -22.16
N SER A 39 -12.62 41.61 -22.83
CA SER A 39 -11.75 40.59 -22.22
C SER A 39 -10.60 41.22 -21.44
N ASP A 40 -9.89 42.18 -22.03
CA ASP A 40 -8.67 42.74 -21.47
C ASP A 40 -8.87 43.39 -20.10
N ILE A 41 -10.01 44.06 -19.90
CA ILE A 41 -10.36 44.71 -18.62
C ILE A 41 -10.86 43.69 -17.62
N THR A 42 -11.56 42.65 -18.09
CA THR A 42 -12.12 41.59 -17.24
C THR A 42 -11.01 40.68 -16.69
N GLU A 43 -10.03 40.34 -17.53
CA GLU A 43 -8.82 39.61 -17.15
C GLU A 43 -7.97 40.40 -16.14
N GLN A 44 -7.72 41.69 -16.41
CA GLN A 44 -7.03 42.56 -15.44
C GLN A 44 -7.78 42.65 -14.10
N PHE A 45 -9.12 42.68 -14.13
CA PHE A 45 -9.91 42.68 -12.91
C PHE A 45 -9.74 41.35 -12.16
N PHE A 46 -9.88 40.23 -12.85
CA PHE A 46 -9.67 38.89 -12.31
C PHE A 46 -8.29 38.78 -11.64
N ASP A 47 -7.21 39.11 -12.35
CA ASP A 47 -5.84 39.03 -11.83
C ASP A 47 -5.64 39.86 -10.57
N LYS A 48 -6.22 41.07 -10.54
CA LYS A 48 -6.15 41.96 -9.36
C LYS A 48 -6.94 41.44 -8.19
N ILE A 49 -8.08 40.78 -8.42
CA ILE A 49 -8.84 40.12 -7.36
C ILE A 49 -8.07 38.91 -6.83
N ILE A 50 -7.51 38.06 -7.70
CA ILE A 50 -6.76 36.84 -7.33
C ILE A 50 -5.70 37.11 -6.28
N ILE A 51 -4.86 38.14 -6.49
CA ILE A 51 -3.75 38.49 -5.59
C ILE A 51 -4.17 39.32 -4.36
N ASN A 52 -5.46 39.60 -4.17
CA ASN A 52 -5.92 40.51 -3.12
C ASN A 52 -6.34 39.76 -1.84
N ASN A 53 -5.47 39.82 -0.83
CA ASN A 53 -5.76 39.25 0.49
C ASN A 53 -6.69 40.11 1.37
N ASN A 54 -6.97 41.35 1.01
CA ASN A 54 -7.79 42.27 1.81
C ASN A 54 -9.29 42.14 1.52
N ILE A 55 -9.68 41.51 0.41
CA ILE A 55 -11.08 41.19 0.12
C ILE A 55 -11.51 40.03 1.02
N ASN A 56 -12.67 40.11 1.65
CA ASN A 56 -13.22 39.05 2.50
C ASN A 56 -13.43 37.75 1.71
N ASN A 57 -13.17 36.59 2.31
CA ASN A 57 -13.24 35.27 1.66
C ASN A 57 -14.55 35.03 0.89
N ASN A 58 -15.71 35.31 1.51
CA ASN A 58 -17.00 35.14 0.84
C ASN A 58 -17.14 36.02 -0.40
N ARG A 59 -16.65 37.27 -0.35
CA ARG A 59 -16.72 38.19 -1.50
C ARG A 59 -15.75 37.81 -2.60
N TYR A 60 -14.56 37.37 -2.21
CA TYR A 60 -13.55 36.87 -3.13
C TYR A 60 -14.07 35.68 -3.93
N GLU A 61 -14.63 34.68 -3.24
CA GLU A 61 -15.22 33.48 -3.85
C GLU A 61 -16.40 33.84 -4.78
N GLU A 62 -17.33 34.69 -4.33
CA GLU A 62 -18.46 35.15 -5.15
C GLU A 62 -18.02 35.83 -6.44
N ILE A 63 -17.04 36.76 -6.37
CA ILE A 63 -16.56 37.51 -7.53
C ILE A 63 -15.93 36.56 -8.54
N LEU A 64 -14.98 35.73 -8.11
CA LEU A 64 -14.21 34.88 -9.03
C LEU A 64 -15.07 33.81 -9.70
N ASN A 65 -15.97 33.17 -8.94
CA ASN A 65 -16.91 32.20 -9.50
C ASN A 65 -17.84 32.80 -10.55
N ASN A 66 -18.21 34.06 -10.36
CA ASN A 66 -19.13 34.72 -11.25
C ASN A 66 -18.44 35.28 -12.52
N LEU A 67 -17.15 35.62 -12.43
CA LEU A 67 -16.30 35.90 -13.60
C LEU A 67 -16.08 34.65 -14.46
N ASN A 68 -16.01 33.46 -13.84
CA ASN A 68 -15.87 32.18 -14.52
C ASN A 68 -14.59 32.10 -15.40
N TYR A 69 -13.49 32.66 -14.88
CA TYR A 69 -12.14 32.58 -15.46
C TYR A 69 -11.30 31.57 -14.68
N VAL A 70 -10.32 30.98 -15.35
CA VAL A 70 -9.35 30.05 -14.75
C VAL A 70 -7.98 30.73 -14.65
N LEU A 71 -7.20 30.35 -13.64
CA LEU A 71 -5.85 30.86 -13.46
C LEU A 71 -4.88 30.04 -14.32
N GLU A 72 -4.36 30.66 -15.38
CA GLU A 72 -3.43 30.02 -16.31
C GLU A 72 -1.96 30.22 -15.95
N THR A 73 -1.63 31.31 -15.24
CA THR A 73 -0.25 31.68 -14.93
C THR A 73 -0.01 31.72 -13.43
N PHE A 74 1.15 31.18 -13.03
CA PHE A 74 1.53 31.04 -11.63
C PHE A 74 2.77 31.90 -11.37
N GLU A 75 2.54 33.18 -11.10
CA GLU A 75 3.58 34.07 -10.63
C GLU A 75 3.79 33.90 -9.12
N ASN A 76 5.01 34.20 -8.65
CA ASN A 76 5.30 34.23 -7.21
C ASN A 76 4.55 35.43 -6.59
N SER A 77 3.31 35.17 -6.19
CA SER A 77 2.39 36.13 -5.64
C SER A 77 2.08 35.72 -4.20
N ASP A 78 2.06 36.69 -3.30
CA ASP A 78 1.83 36.46 -1.86
C ASP A 78 0.32 36.24 -1.61
N ILE A 79 -0.27 35.23 -2.25
CA ILE A 79 -1.67 34.84 -2.05
C ILE A 79 -1.74 34.04 -0.75
N SER A 80 -2.65 34.40 0.15
CA SER A 80 -2.82 33.66 1.40
C SER A 80 -3.35 32.24 1.18
N GLU A 81 -2.97 31.32 2.05
CA GLU A 81 -3.37 29.90 1.97
C GLU A 81 -4.90 29.70 1.93
N GLU A 82 -5.64 30.51 2.70
CA GLU A 82 -7.11 30.49 2.68
C GLU A 82 -7.69 30.80 1.30
N LYS A 83 -7.07 31.75 0.58
CA LYS A 83 -7.49 32.12 -0.78
C LYS A 83 -7.15 31.02 -1.78
N VAL A 84 -5.95 30.46 -1.72
CA VAL A 84 -5.56 29.35 -2.60
C VAL A 84 -6.49 28.15 -2.38
N CYS A 85 -6.89 27.87 -1.13
CA CYS A 85 -7.87 26.86 -0.83
C CYS A 85 -9.24 27.12 -1.50
N ILE A 86 -9.71 28.37 -1.53
CA ILE A 86 -10.92 28.77 -2.27
C ILE A 86 -10.73 28.54 -3.77
N LEU A 87 -9.59 28.95 -4.33
CA LEU A 87 -9.30 28.78 -5.77
C LEU A 87 -9.29 27.30 -6.19
N ILE A 88 -8.70 26.43 -5.37
CA ILE A 88 -8.69 24.98 -5.58
C ILE A 88 -10.13 24.42 -5.56
N LYS A 89 -10.89 24.74 -4.51
CA LYS A 89 -12.24 24.17 -4.30
C LYS A 89 -13.24 24.60 -5.37
N ASN A 90 -13.02 25.75 -5.98
CA ASN A 90 -13.85 26.29 -7.04
C ASN A 90 -13.32 25.99 -8.44
N HIS A 91 -12.30 25.13 -8.57
CA HIS A 91 -11.67 24.77 -9.85
C HIS A 91 -11.15 25.98 -10.65
N ILE A 92 -10.80 27.07 -9.98
CA ILE A 92 -10.16 28.24 -10.61
C ILE A 92 -8.69 27.93 -10.89
N ILE A 93 -8.03 27.19 -9.98
CA ILE A 93 -6.74 26.55 -10.27
C ILE A 93 -7.04 25.14 -10.77
N GLU A 94 -6.81 24.90 -12.05
CA GLU A 94 -7.00 23.59 -12.66
C GLU A 94 -5.74 22.71 -12.50
N MET A 95 -5.96 21.40 -12.38
CA MET A 95 -4.89 20.42 -12.26
C MET A 95 -4.16 20.21 -13.58
N HIS A 96 -2.90 20.62 -13.59
CA HIS A 96 -1.92 20.41 -14.65
C HIS A 96 -0.52 20.48 -14.03
N VAL A 97 0.51 20.13 -14.81
CA VAL A 97 1.89 19.98 -14.31
C VAL A 97 2.38 21.21 -13.57
N ASP A 98 2.17 22.41 -14.11
CA ASP A 98 2.70 23.65 -13.54
C ASP A 98 1.90 24.11 -12.31
N ALA A 99 0.58 23.96 -12.28
CA ALA A 99 -0.18 24.19 -11.04
C ALA A 99 0.26 23.27 -9.91
N LEU A 100 0.45 21.97 -10.19
CA LEU A 100 0.86 21.04 -9.13
C LEU A 100 2.25 21.41 -8.59
N LYS A 101 3.19 21.78 -9.46
CA LYS A 101 4.50 22.28 -9.04
C LYS A 101 4.38 23.55 -8.19
N TYR A 102 3.52 24.49 -8.60
CA TYR A 102 3.24 25.70 -7.85
C TYR A 102 2.70 25.40 -6.45
N ILE A 103 1.66 24.56 -6.34
CA ILE A 103 1.06 24.18 -5.05
C ILE A 103 2.08 23.44 -4.17
N ARG A 104 2.84 22.48 -4.71
CA ARG A 104 3.90 21.78 -3.96
C ARG A 104 4.96 22.74 -3.42
N MET A 105 5.34 23.75 -4.20
CA MET A 105 6.42 24.67 -3.85
C MET A 105 6.00 25.74 -2.85
N TYR A 106 4.82 26.34 -3.01
CA TYR A 106 4.40 27.51 -2.25
C TYR A 106 3.29 27.22 -1.22
N TYR A 107 2.51 26.15 -1.41
CA TYR A 107 1.37 25.78 -0.56
C TYR A 107 1.38 24.27 -0.22
N PRO A 108 2.48 23.74 0.36
CA PRO A 108 2.63 22.29 0.56
C PRO A 108 1.52 21.69 1.45
N THR A 109 0.92 22.48 2.35
CA THR A 109 -0.21 22.07 3.21
C THR A 109 -1.50 21.81 2.42
N LEU A 110 -1.63 22.38 1.21
CA LEU A 110 -2.81 22.26 0.36
C LEU A 110 -2.67 21.20 -0.74
N VAL A 111 -1.52 20.52 -0.86
CA VAL A 111 -1.29 19.51 -1.92
C VAL A 111 -2.37 18.43 -1.93
N MET A 112 -2.68 17.86 -0.76
CA MET A 112 -3.72 16.83 -0.67
C MET A 112 -5.11 17.38 -0.98
N THR A 113 -5.41 18.62 -0.56
CA THR A 113 -6.66 19.30 -0.93
C THR A 113 -6.77 19.51 -2.44
N PHE A 114 -5.67 19.83 -3.10
CA PHE A 114 -5.63 20.01 -4.56
C PHE A 114 -5.84 18.70 -5.30
N ILE A 115 -5.24 17.62 -4.82
CA ILE A 115 -5.44 16.26 -5.34
C ILE A 115 -6.88 15.80 -5.11
N ASP A 116 -7.46 16.01 -3.92
CA ASP A 116 -8.84 15.64 -3.60
C ASP A 116 -9.84 16.27 -4.58
N ALA A 117 -9.66 17.56 -4.87
CA ALA A 117 -10.51 18.29 -5.80
C ALA A 117 -10.33 17.82 -7.27
N ASN A 118 -9.18 17.24 -7.62
CA ASN A 118 -8.80 17.00 -9.02
C ASN A 118 -8.20 15.61 -9.27
N VAL A 119 -8.64 14.59 -8.53
CA VAL A 119 -7.96 13.28 -8.52
C VAL A 119 -7.86 12.64 -9.91
N THR A 120 -8.86 12.81 -10.78
CA THR A 120 -8.80 12.26 -12.14
C THR A 120 -7.71 12.95 -12.96
N SER A 121 -7.70 14.28 -12.99
CA SER A 121 -6.69 15.06 -13.70
C SER A 121 -5.28 14.86 -13.12
N TYR A 122 -5.16 14.64 -11.80
CA TYR A 122 -3.90 14.30 -11.15
C TYR A 122 -3.33 12.99 -11.73
N LEU A 123 -4.17 11.97 -11.87
CA LEU A 123 -3.77 10.69 -12.46
C LEU A 123 -3.37 10.84 -13.94
N ASP A 124 -4.03 11.73 -14.68
CA ASP A 124 -3.72 11.97 -16.10
C ASP A 124 -2.36 12.63 -16.31
N ILE A 125 -1.90 13.45 -15.35
CA ILE A 125 -0.59 14.12 -15.41
C ILE A 125 0.54 13.34 -14.73
N LEU A 126 0.26 12.25 -14.00
CA LEU A 126 1.26 11.39 -13.36
C LEU A 126 2.48 11.07 -14.24
N PRO A 127 2.35 10.74 -15.55
CA PRO A 127 3.50 10.41 -16.39
C PRO A 127 4.46 11.58 -16.63
N GLN A 128 4.04 12.81 -16.31
CA GLN A 128 4.75 14.06 -16.63
C GLN A 128 5.33 14.75 -15.38
N ILE A 129 5.07 14.21 -14.20
CA ILE A 129 5.48 14.79 -12.92
C ILE A 129 6.42 13.85 -12.18
N ASP A 130 7.18 14.41 -11.24
CA ASP A 130 7.91 13.61 -10.27
C ASP A 130 6.90 12.92 -9.33
N PHE A 131 6.95 11.60 -9.31
CA PHE A 131 6.10 10.77 -8.46
C PHE A 131 6.40 11.04 -6.99
N ASN A 132 5.35 11.18 -6.18
CA ASN A 132 5.44 11.38 -4.75
C ASN A 132 4.67 10.28 -4.01
N LEU A 133 5.36 9.56 -3.11
CA LEU A 133 4.76 8.44 -2.39
C LEU A 133 3.69 8.88 -1.39
N ASP A 134 3.86 10.02 -0.71
CA ASP A 134 2.86 10.52 0.25
C ASP A 134 1.56 10.89 -0.46
N GLU A 135 1.65 11.50 -1.64
CA GLU A 135 0.50 11.79 -2.50
C GLU A 135 -0.17 10.50 -2.99
N ALA A 136 0.61 9.52 -3.41
CA ALA A 136 0.09 8.21 -3.83
C ALA A 136 -0.63 7.49 -2.67
N LEU A 137 -0.05 7.49 -1.47
CA LEU A 137 -0.66 6.89 -0.28
C LEU A 137 -1.98 7.57 0.08
N HIS A 138 -2.06 8.90 -0.05
CA HIS A 138 -3.31 9.65 0.10
C HIS A 138 -4.36 9.22 -0.93
N VAL A 139 -3.98 9.11 -2.21
CA VAL A 139 -4.88 8.66 -3.29
C VAL A 139 -5.36 7.22 -3.10
N LEU A 140 -4.57 6.34 -2.47
CA LEU A 140 -5.01 4.98 -2.14
C LEU A 140 -6.19 4.95 -1.16
N ASP A 141 -6.38 5.99 -0.35
CA ASP A 141 -7.48 6.10 0.60
C ASP A 141 -8.75 6.73 -0.03
N LEU A 142 -8.66 7.26 -1.25
CA LEU A 142 -9.78 7.84 -1.99
C LEU A 142 -10.66 6.80 -2.70
N ASP A 143 -11.94 7.13 -2.91
CA ASP A 143 -12.90 6.26 -3.60
C ASP A 143 -12.86 6.45 -5.13
N ILE A 144 -11.80 5.94 -5.77
CA ILE A 144 -11.57 6.08 -7.23
C ILE A 144 -11.51 4.75 -7.98
N GLY A 145 -11.73 3.63 -7.28
CA GLY A 145 -11.66 2.28 -7.84
C GLY A 145 -10.23 1.74 -8.03
N ASP A 146 -10.10 0.42 -7.88
CA ASP A 146 -8.80 -0.26 -7.91
C ASP A 146 -8.03 -0.14 -9.24
N PRO A 147 -8.66 -0.17 -10.44
CA PRO A 147 -7.91 -0.04 -11.69
C PRO A 147 -7.08 1.25 -11.77
N LYS A 148 -7.62 2.36 -11.27
CA LYS A 148 -6.92 3.66 -11.23
C LYS A 148 -5.78 3.64 -10.20
N LYS A 149 -6.03 3.11 -9.01
CA LYS A 149 -5.02 2.97 -7.95
C LYS A 149 -3.86 2.09 -8.40
N ILE A 150 -4.15 0.94 -9.01
CA ILE A 150 -3.17 0.01 -9.55
C ILE A 150 -2.34 0.67 -10.67
N ALA A 151 -2.98 1.39 -11.59
CA ALA A 151 -2.26 2.10 -12.65
C ALA A 151 -1.32 3.18 -12.10
N MET A 152 -1.70 3.86 -11.02
CA MET A 152 -0.82 4.81 -10.31
C MET A 152 0.35 4.09 -9.64
N LEU A 153 0.10 2.98 -8.94
CA LEU A 153 1.16 2.24 -8.24
C LEU A 153 2.22 1.65 -9.19
N ALA A 154 1.88 1.42 -10.46
CA ALA A 154 2.84 0.97 -11.47
C ALA A 154 4.01 1.96 -11.73
N TYR A 155 3.91 3.21 -11.25
CA TYR A 155 4.98 4.21 -11.35
C TYR A 155 6.02 4.13 -10.22
N THR A 156 5.83 3.26 -9.23
CA THR A 156 6.76 3.14 -8.10
C THR A 156 7.05 1.68 -7.74
N ALA A 157 8.29 1.44 -7.29
CA ALA A 157 8.70 0.20 -6.64
C ALA A 157 8.85 0.39 -5.11
N ASP A 158 8.47 1.56 -4.59
CA ASP A 158 8.52 1.86 -3.16
C ASP A 158 7.65 0.90 -2.39
N LYS A 159 8.04 0.68 -1.14
CA LYS A 159 7.37 -0.25 -0.24
C LYS A 159 6.11 0.39 0.32
N ILE A 160 5.02 -0.35 0.28
CA ILE A 160 3.70 0.09 0.73
C ILE A 160 3.21 -0.88 1.81
N PRO A 161 3.01 -0.39 3.05
CA PRO A 161 2.43 -1.19 4.10
C PRO A 161 0.96 -1.46 3.81
N ILE A 162 0.53 -2.69 4.05
CA ILE A 162 -0.84 -3.16 3.84
C ILE A 162 -1.49 -3.65 5.13
N TYR A 163 -0.70 -3.91 6.18
CA TYR A 163 -1.27 -4.28 7.48
C TYR A 163 -2.15 -3.15 8.04
N ASN A 164 -3.32 -3.52 8.55
CA ASN A 164 -4.37 -2.60 9.03
C ASN A 164 -4.90 -1.59 7.99
N LYS A 165 -4.61 -1.78 6.71
CA LYS A 165 -5.24 -1.01 5.63
C LYS A 165 -6.57 -1.64 5.22
N LYS A 166 -7.51 -0.81 4.77
CA LYS A 166 -8.84 -1.22 4.30
C LYS A 166 -8.90 -1.30 2.78
N TYR A 167 -7.85 -1.83 2.17
CA TYR A 167 -7.80 -2.04 0.73
C TYR A 167 -8.65 -3.26 0.34
N SER A 168 -9.13 -3.28 -0.89
CA SER A 168 -9.75 -4.47 -1.47
C SER A 168 -8.72 -5.60 -1.59
N ASP A 169 -9.20 -6.83 -1.80
CA ASP A 169 -8.33 -7.97 -2.01
C ASP A 169 -7.52 -7.82 -3.30
N GLU A 170 -8.12 -7.26 -4.36
CA GLU A 170 -7.49 -7.02 -5.65
C GLU A 170 -6.32 -6.04 -5.53
N LEU A 171 -6.55 -4.89 -4.88
CA LEU A 171 -5.51 -3.89 -4.65
C LEU A 171 -4.43 -4.42 -3.71
N SER A 172 -4.82 -5.10 -2.63
CA SER A 172 -3.89 -5.69 -1.67
C SER A 172 -2.99 -6.73 -2.34
N ALA A 173 -3.55 -7.60 -3.18
CA ALA A 173 -2.77 -8.59 -3.91
C ALA A 173 -1.80 -7.93 -4.91
N TYR A 174 -2.21 -6.84 -5.57
CA TYR A 174 -1.29 -6.08 -6.42
C TYR A 174 -0.13 -5.49 -5.61
N ILE A 175 -0.40 -4.86 -4.48
CA ILE A 175 0.62 -4.27 -3.60
C ILE A 175 1.57 -5.35 -3.08
N ILE A 176 1.06 -6.52 -2.67
CA ILE A 176 1.90 -7.66 -2.24
C ILE A 176 2.87 -8.09 -3.35
N LYS A 177 2.44 -8.10 -4.60
CA LYS A 177 3.31 -8.57 -5.70
C LYS A 177 4.36 -7.54 -6.10
N ASN A 178 4.05 -6.25 -6.03
CA ASN A 178 4.87 -5.21 -6.67
C ASN A 178 5.55 -4.27 -5.67
N ASN A 179 4.94 -4.05 -4.51
CA ASN A 179 5.29 -2.99 -3.56
C ASN A 179 5.38 -3.50 -2.12
N PHE A 180 5.55 -4.81 -1.90
CA PHE A 180 5.44 -5.39 -0.56
C PHE A 180 6.47 -4.84 0.43
N ASP A 181 5.98 -4.29 1.53
CA ASP A 181 6.76 -3.93 2.70
C ASP A 181 6.99 -5.15 3.59
N SER A 182 8.24 -5.59 3.69
CA SER A 182 8.63 -6.76 4.48
C SER A 182 8.37 -6.61 5.98
N SER A 183 8.14 -5.39 6.49
CA SER A 183 7.75 -5.19 7.90
C SER A 183 6.41 -5.85 8.22
N ASP A 184 5.53 -6.04 7.23
CA ASP A 184 4.25 -6.70 7.39
C ASP A 184 4.33 -8.24 7.32
N ALA A 185 5.45 -8.81 6.86
CA ALA A 185 5.60 -10.24 6.58
C ALA A 185 5.22 -11.13 7.75
N LYS A 186 5.65 -10.78 8.98
CA LYS A 186 5.36 -11.54 10.20
C LYS A 186 3.86 -11.69 10.43
N VAL A 187 3.08 -10.63 10.20
CA VAL A 187 1.64 -10.66 10.45
C VAL A 187 0.91 -11.36 9.31
N ILE A 188 1.32 -11.10 8.07
CA ILE A 188 0.65 -11.66 6.89
C ILE A 188 0.86 -13.16 6.77
N TYR A 189 2.09 -13.64 6.91
CA TYR A 189 2.39 -15.06 6.79
C TYR A 189 1.75 -15.88 7.91
N LYS A 190 1.67 -15.31 9.12
CA LYS A 190 1.02 -15.95 10.27
C LYS A 190 -0.51 -16.08 10.12
N ASN A 191 -1.14 -15.18 9.37
CA ASN A 191 -2.60 -15.17 9.20
C ASN A 191 -3.03 -15.63 7.80
N TYR A 192 -2.15 -16.29 7.04
CA TYR A 192 -2.36 -16.68 5.64
C TYR A 192 -3.73 -17.32 5.40
N SER A 193 -4.15 -18.26 6.26
CA SER A 193 -5.42 -18.98 6.09
C SER A 193 -6.66 -18.09 6.12
N SER A 194 -6.57 -16.90 6.74
CA SER A 194 -7.68 -15.95 6.90
C SER A 194 -7.95 -15.08 5.67
N TYR A 195 -6.97 -14.97 4.78
CA TYR A 195 -7.09 -14.14 3.58
C TYR A 195 -7.90 -14.84 2.48
N SER A 196 -8.41 -14.04 1.53
CA SER A 196 -9.09 -14.58 0.36
C SER A 196 -8.11 -15.31 -0.58
N ASN A 197 -8.64 -16.07 -1.54
CA ASN A 197 -7.82 -16.82 -2.49
C ASN A 197 -6.91 -15.92 -3.33
N ILE A 198 -7.37 -14.72 -3.69
CA ILE A 198 -6.60 -13.75 -4.49
C ILE A 198 -5.37 -13.31 -3.70
N MET A 199 -5.58 -12.90 -2.44
CA MET A 199 -4.49 -12.53 -1.55
C MET A 199 -3.58 -13.71 -1.21
N LYS A 200 -4.12 -14.91 -0.93
CA LYS A 200 -3.33 -16.11 -0.69
C LYS A 200 -2.38 -16.41 -1.83
N ASN A 201 -2.84 -16.34 -3.08
CA ASN A 201 -1.97 -16.54 -4.23
C ASN A 201 -0.82 -15.53 -4.27
N ALA A 202 -1.09 -14.25 -4.00
CA ALA A 202 -0.04 -13.22 -3.94
C ALA A 202 0.94 -13.45 -2.79
N ILE A 203 0.46 -13.78 -1.59
CA ILE A 203 1.29 -14.08 -0.42
C ILE A 203 2.17 -15.32 -0.68
N TYR A 204 1.60 -16.36 -1.29
CA TYR A 204 2.32 -17.56 -1.65
C TYR A 204 3.48 -17.26 -2.61
N GLU A 205 3.23 -16.48 -3.67
CA GLU A 205 4.26 -16.13 -4.67
C GLU A 205 5.46 -15.44 -3.99
N ILE A 206 5.23 -14.40 -3.18
CA ILE A 206 6.33 -13.70 -2.51
C ILE A 206 7.03 -14.56 -1.44
N ALA A 207 6.31 -15.47 -0.79
CA ALA A 207 6.87 -16.39 0.19
C ALA A 207 7.72 -17.47 -0.48
N GLU A 208 7.30 -17.97 -1.65
CA GLU A 208 8.09 -18.91 -2.46
C GLU A 208 9.40 -18.26 -2.91
N ASP A 209 9.34 -17.03 -3.41
CA ASP A 209 10.53 -16.27 -3.83
C ASP A 209 11.49 -15.99 -2.66
N SER A 210 10.95 -15.83 -1.45
CA SER A 210 11.71 -15.47 -0.24
C SER A 210 11.99 -16.66 0.69
N ILE A 211 11.79 -17.90 0.24
CA ILE A 211 11.83 -19.09 1.11
C ILE A 211 13.11 -19.23 1.93
N ASN A 212 14.26 -18.84 1.36
CA ASN A 212 15.55 -18.89 2.06
C ASN A 212 15.61 -17.89 3.21
N GLN A 213 15.02 -16.70 3.05
CA GLN A 213 14.95 -15.70 4.12
C GLN A 213 14.00 -16.17 5.22
N ILE A 214 12.87 -16.78 4.83
CA ILE A 214 11.91 -17.38 5.75
C ILE A 214 12.58 -18.46 6.61
N ILE A 215 13.39 -19.34 6.02
CA ILE A 215 14.11 -20.39 6.74
C ILE A 215 15.11 -19.83 7.76
N LEU A 216 15.72 -18.68 7.46
CA LEU A 216 16.75 -18.06 8.31
C LEU A 216 16.17 -17.18 9.44
N ASP A 217 14.90 -16.77 9.34
CA ASP A 217 14.24 -15.95 10.37
C ASP A 217 13.58 -16.84 11.43
N GLU A 218 14.30 -17.06 12.54
CA GLU A 218 13.84 -17.89 13.67
C GLU A 218 12.60 -17.33 14.39
N ASP A 219 12.32 -16.03 14.25
CA ASP A 219 11.16 -15.37 14.87
C ASP A 219 9.91 -15.40 13.96
N LEU A 220 10.04 -15.90 12.73
CA LEU A 220 8.97 -15.92 11.75
C LEU A 220 8.11 -17.18 11.90
N ILE A 221 6.87 -16.97 12.34
CA ILE A 221 5.87 -18.02 12.49
C ILE A 221 4.96 -18.01 11.27
N LEU A 222 4.91 -19.14 10.56
CA LEU A 222 4.04 -19.34 9.41
C LEU A 222 2.71 -19.97 9.82
N ASP A 223 1.65 -19.59 9.13
CA ASP A 223 0.39 -20.32 9.14
C ASP A 223 0.56 -21.74 8.56
N ASP A 224 -0.12 -22.73 9.14
CA ASP A 224 -0.04 -24.14 8.70
C ASP A 224 -0.44 -24.34 7.22
N GLN A 225 -1.40 -23.57 6.71
CA GLN A 225 -1.79 -23.65 5.30
C GLN A 225 -0.69 -23.09 4.39
N LEU A 226 0.05 -22.06 4.82
CA LEU A 226 1.19 -21.53 4.05
C LEU A 226 2.34 -22.54 4.02
N ILE A 227 2.63 -23.20 5.14
CA ILE A 227 3.64 -24.28 5.20
C ILE A 227 3.26 -25.40 4.22
N SER A 228 2.02 -25.88 4.27
CA SER A 228 1.52 -26.91 3.34
C SER A 228 1.65 -26.49 1.89
N ASP A 229 1.26 -25.26 1.55
CA ASP A 229 1.34 -24.75 0.19
C ASP A 229 2.80 -24.67 -0.29
N LEU A 230 3.71 -24.16 0.53
CA LEU A 230 5.13 -24.10 0.21
C LEU A 230 5.77 -25.50 0.10
N ILE A 231 5.35 -26.50 0.89
CA ILE A 231 5.86 -27.87 0.76
C ILE A 231 5.32 -28.53 -0.52
N THR A 232 4.04 -28.39 -0.80
CA THR A 232 3.35 -29.19 -1.83
C THR A 232 3.37 -28.56 -3.22
N LYS A 233 3.27 -27.24 -3.31
CA LYS A 233 3.14 -26.50 -4.59
C LYS A 233 4.48 -25.99 -5.11
N SER A 234 5.42 -25.68 -4.20
CA SER A 234 6.67 -25.05 -4.64
C SER A 234 7.54 -25.97 -5.49
N SER A 235 8.31 -25.34 -6.39
CA SER A 235 9.24 -26.03 -7.29
C SER A 235 10.57 -26.41 -6.63
N TYR A 236 10.78 -26.00 -5.37
CA TYR A 236 12.02 -26.25 -4.64
C TYR A 236 12.28 -27.74 -4.38
N SER A 237 13.57 -28.06 -4.21
CA SER A 237 14.00 -29.41 -3.85
C SER A 237 13.43 -29.86 -2.50
N ILE A 238 13.32 -31.18 -2.32
CA ILE A 238 12.90 -31.78 -1.04
C ILE A 238 13.77 -31.31 0.13
N ASP A 239 15.04 -30.97 -0.12
CA ASP A 239 15.97 -30.48 0.91
C ASP A 239 15.55 -29.12 1.46
N ILE A 240 15.18 -28.18 0.59
CA ILE A 240 14.66 -26.86 1.00
C ILE A 240 13.33 -27.02 1.72
N LYS A 241 12.46 -27.93 1.25
CA LYS A 241 11.17 -28.22 1.89
C LYS A 241 11.35 -28.78 3.30
N ILE A 242 12.33 -29.66 3.51
CA ILE A 242 12.70 -30.17 4.84
C ILE A 242 13.24 -29.03 5.72
N GLN A 243 14.07 -28.14 5.19
CA GLN A 243 14.59 -26.98 5.95
C GLN A 243 13.47 -26.02 6.37
N LEU A 244 12.53 -25.73 5.47
CA LEU A 244 11.33 -24.94 5.79
C LEU A 244 10.54 -25.60 6.91
N TRP A 245 10.17 -26.88 6.76
CA TRP A 245 9.45 -27.62 7.80
C TRP A 245 10.22 -27.65 9.13
N ALA A 246 11.54 -27.82 9.09
CA ALA A 246 12.40 -27.84 10.26
C ALA A 246 12.39 -26.49 11.00
N SER A 247 12.40 -25.37 10.27
CA SER A 247 12.36 -24.02 10.87
C SER A 247 11.09 -23.77 11.69
N GLN A 248 9.98 -24.39 11.30
CA GLN A 248 8.68 -24.21 11.95
C GLN A 248 8.41 -25.25 13.05
N LEU A 249 9.26 -26.26 13.19
CA LEU A 249 9.01 -27.46 14.01
C LEU A 249 8.73 -27.17 15.48
N VAL A 250 9.31 -26.10 16.04
CA VAL A 250 9.07 -25.68 17.44
C VAL A 250 7.63 -25.23 17.70
N TYR A 251 6.91 -24.82 16.66
CA TYR A 251 5.52 -24.35 16.72
C TYR A 251 4.50 -25.43 16.32
N LEU A 252 4.97 -26.60 15.88
CA LEU A 252 4.11 -27.70 15.43
C LEU A 252 3.74 -28.65 16.58
N ASN A 253 2.58 -29.28 16.46
CA ASN A 253 2.18 -30.42 17.30
C ASN A 253 2.32 -31.75 16.53
N GLU A 254 2.12 -32.89 17.22
CA GLU A 254 2.29 -34.22 16.60
C GLU A 254 1.36 -34.45 15.40
N GLU A 255 0.13 -33.94 15.40
CA GLU A 255 -0.82 -34.12 14.30
C GLU A 255 -0.42 -33.30 13.08
N THR A 256 -0.04 -32.04 13.27
CA THR A 256 0.47 -31.18 12.19
C THR A 256 1.79 -31.73 11.62
N CYS A 257 2.68 -32.24 12.47
CA CYS A 257 3.91 -32.91 12.03
C CYS A 257 3.61 -34.16 11.18
N LYS A 258 2.63 -34.97 11.55
CA LYS A 258 2.21 -36.15 10.76
C LYS A 258 1.65 -35.74 9.40
N LYS A 259 0.83 -34.69 9.36
CA LYS A 259 0.30 -34.12 8.12
C LYS A 259 1.44 -33.75 7.17
N HIS A 260 2.44 -33.01 7.63
CA HIS A 260 3.57 -32.62 6.78
C HIS A 260 4.46 -33.80 6.35
N PHE A 261 4.48 -34.92 7.09
CA PHE A 261 5.15 -36.14 6.58
C PHE A 261 4.47 -36.72 5.35
N ASP A 262 3.13 -36.64 5.26
CA ASP A 262 2.42 -37.03 4.04
C ASP A 262 2.81 -36.11 2.88
N GLU A 263 2.88 -34.80 3.13
CA GLU A 263 3.23 -33.77 2.14
C GLU A 263 4.70 -33.84 1.68
N LEU A 264 5.61 -34.24 2.58
CA LEU A 264 7.02 -34.49 2.27
C LEU A 264 7.25 -35.86 1.58
N GLY A 265 6.20 -36.65 1.35
CA GLY A 265 6.28 -37.93 0.67
C GLY A 265 6.86 -39.07 1.51
N VAL A 266 6.78 -38.96 2.84
CA VAL A 266 7.29 -39.94 3.81
C VAL A 266 6.22 -40.36 4.84
N PRO A 267 5.01 -40.77 4.37
CA PRO A 267 3.86 -41.07 5.23
C PRO A 267 4.15 -42.16 6.29
N GLU A 268 5.10 -43.06 6.02
CA GLU A 268 5.52 -44.10 6.94
C GLU A 268 6.09 -43.56 8.25
N LEU A 269 6.68 -42.35 8.24
CA LEU A 269 7.26 -41.72 9.42
C LEU A 269 6.23 -41.35 10.48
N LYS A 270 4.94 -41.27 10.13
CA LYS A 270 3.84 -41.08 11.10
C LYS A 270 3.84 -42.16 12.19
N ARG A 271 4.35 -43.35 11.88
CA ARG A 271 4.49 -44.47 12.84
C ARG A 271 5.47 -44.19 13.99
N ILE A 272 6.28 -43.13 13.90
CA ILE A 272 7.12 -42.65 15.02
C ILE A 272 6.24 -42.23 16.21
N PHE A 273 5.01 -41.82 15.97
CA PHE A 273 4.14 -41.27 17.00
C PHE A 273 3.11 -42.27 17.56
N THR A 274 3.04 -43.51 17.05
CA THR A 274 2.08 -44.53 17.50
C THR A 274 2.64 -45.46 18.61
N MET A 275 1.87 -45.81 19.65
CA MET A 275 2.25 -46.72 20.77
C MET A 275 2.62 -48.14 20.30
N ARG A 276 3.33 -49.03 21.03
CA ARG A 276 4.50 -48.95 21.95
C ARG A 276 5.37 -50.23 21.84
N ASN A 277 5.10 -51.15 20.90
CA ASN A 277 5.67 -52.52 20.91
C ASN A 277 6.12 -53.07 19.54
N VAL A 278 6.27 -52.23 18.51
CA VAL A 278 6.79 -52.67 17.20
C VAL A 278 8.17 -52.06 17.01
N LYS A 279 9.17 -52.87 16.66
CA LYS A 279 10.46 -52.38 16.16
C LYS A 279 10.15 -51.43 15.00
N ARG A 280 10.42 -50.15 15.18
CA ARG A 280 10.15 -49.13 14.16
C ARG A 280 11.33 -49.08 13.21
N THR A 281 11.27 -49.92 12.20
CA THR A 281 12.23 -49.91 11.10
C THR A 281 11.73 -49.04 9.96
N TYR A 282 12.63 -48.28 9.35
CA TYR A 282 12.35 -47.36 8.24
C TYR A 282 13.41 -47.54 7.16
N GLN A 283 13.01 -47.46 5.90
CA GLN A 283 13.96 -47.55 4.79
C GLN A 283 14.99 -46.43 4.88
N LYS A 284 16.26 -46.79 4.82
CA LYS A 284 17.36 -45.84 4.76
C LYS A 284 17.37 -45.17 3.40
N ASN A 285 17.23 -43.84 3.40
CA ASN A 285 17.45 -43.00 2.24
C ASN A 285 17.87 -41.58 2.71
N PRO A 286 18.34 -40.71 1.79
CA PRO A 286 18.80 -39.37 2.16
C PRO A 286 17.72 -38.49 2.83
N VAL A 287 16.47 -38.57 2.37
CA VAL A 287 15.33 -37.79 2.89
C VAL A 287 15.02 -38.19 4.33
N VAL A 288 14.86 -39.49 4.59
CA VAL A 288 14.61 -40.05 5.93
C VAL A 288 15.76 -39.73 6.88
N THR A 289 17.01 -39.80 6.40
CA THR A 289 18.19 -39.45 7.21
C THR A 289 18.11 -37.99 7.69
N LYS A 290 17.86 -37.05 6.78
CA LYS A 290 17.74 -35.62 7.11
C LYS A 290 16.59 -35.34 8.07
N ILE A 291 15.42 -35.94 7.84
CA ILE A 291 14.27 -35.77 8.75
C ILE A 291 14.60 -36.31 10.15
N PHE A 292 15.28 -37.45 10.27
CA PHE A 292 15.67 -37.98 11.57
C PHE A 292 16.71 -37.13 12.29
N GLU A 293 17.66 -36.55 11.55
CA GLU A 293 18.61 -35.57 12.11
C GLU A 293 17.88 -34.35 12.67
N VAL A 294 16.92 -33.79 11.92
CA VAL A 294 16.08 -32.65 12.36
C VAL A 294 15.25 -33.01 13.59
N LEU A 295 14.53 -34.14 13.58
CA LEU A 295 13.71 -34.57 14.71
C LEU A 295 14.55 -34.81 15.97
N LYS A 296 15.78 -35.34 15.80
CA LYS A 296 16.70 -35.55 16.92
C LYS A 296 17.21 -34.22 17.47
N ALA A 297 17.62 -33.29 16.60
CA ALA A 297 18.10 -31.97 16.99
C ALA A 297 17.05 -31.18 17.77
N ASN A 298 15.77 -31.34 17.41
CA ASN A 298 14.64 -30.69 18.06
C ASN A 298 14.01 -31.51 19.22
N GLY A 299 14.61 -32.62 19.62
CA GLY A 299 14.16 -33.43 20.77
C GLY A 299 12.87 -34.24 20.55
N TRP A 300 12.36 -34.30 19.32
CA TRP A 300 11.18 -35.10 18.95
C TRP A 300 11.46 -36.60 18.98
N ILE A 301 12.72 -37.00 18.76
CA ILE A 301 13.22 -38.36 18.95
C ILE A 301 14.52 -38.35 19.76
N TYR A 302 14.75 -39.40 20.54
CA TYR A 302 15.97 -39.56 21.33
C TYR A 302 17.18 -39.94 20.46
N LYS A 303 17.02 -40.94 19.59
CA LYS A 303 18.06 -41.38 18.66
C LYS A 303 17.50 -42.22 17.52
N PHE A 304 18.28 -42.36 16.45
CA PHE A 304 18.12 -43.37 15.42
C PHE A 304 19.47 -44.04 15.13
N SER A 305 19.47 -45.28 14.66
CA SER A 305 20.67 -46.04 14.29
C SER A 305 20.35 -47.08 13.22
N GLU A 306 21.35 -47.56 12.48
CA GLU A 306 21.19 -48.67 11.54
C GLU A 306 20.72 -49.95 12.26
N CYS A 307 19.85 -50.71 11.60
CA CYS A 307 19.42 -52.02 12.08
C CYS A 307 20.55 -53.02 11.92
N LYS A 308 20.87 -53.75 12.99
CA LYS A 308 21.94 -54.77 12.96
C LYS A 308 21.59 -55.95 12.04
N ASP A 309 20.30 -56.21 11.87
CA ASP A 309 19.79 -57.32 11.08
C ASP A 309 19.67 -56.93 9.59
N ASP A 310 19.66 -55.63 9.26
CA ASP A 310 19.50 -55.10 7.91
C ASP A 310 20.04 -53.65 7.81
N THR A 311 21.19 -53.45 7.17
CA THR A 311 21.84 -52.14 7.07
C THR A 311 21.09 -51.13 6.21
N ASP A 312 20.10 -51.57 5.43
CA ASP A 312 19.22 -50.71 4.64
C ASP A 312 18.06 -50.15 5.47
N LEU A 313 17.98 -50.48 6.76
CA LEU A 313 16.94 -50.00 7.67
C LEU A 313 17.49 -49.17 8.83
N TYR A 314 16.77 -48.12 9.21
CA TYR A 314 16.97 -47.40 10.46
C TYR A 314 16.01 -47.86 11.54
N ILE A 315 16.47 -47.95 12.79
CA ILE A 315 15.66 -48.12 14.00
C ILE A 315 15.58 -46.78 14.74
N VAL A 316 14.36 -46.31 15.04
CA VAL A 316 14.12 -45.05 15.77
C VAL A 316 13.67 -45.30 17.21
N THR A 317 14.28 -44.59 18.15
CA THR A 317 13.88 -44.52 19.56
C THR A 317 13.28 -43.14 19.86
N LYS A 318 11.96 -43.05 20.09
CA LYS A 318 11.28 -41.77 20.38
C LYS A 318 11.68 -41.22 21.75
N THR A 319 11.48 -41.99 22.81
CA THR A 319 11.73 -41.55 24.19
C THR A 319 13.01 -42.18 24.73
N GLY A 320 13.88 -41.37 25.34
CA GLY A 320 15.08 -41.86 26.01
C GLY A 320 14.75 -42.70 27.26
N PRO A 321 15.73 -43.43 27.82
CA PRO A 321 15.54 -44.09 29.10
C PRO A 321 15.16 -43.06 30.17
N LEU A 322 14.15 -43.38 30.98
CA LEU A 322 13.81 -42.59 32.17
C LEU A 322 15.07 -42.49 33.02
N LYS A 323 15.58 -41.27 33.25
CA LYS A 323 16.63 -41.04 34.25
C LYS A 323 16.03 -41.50 35.58
N LYS A 324 16.61 -42.56 36.15
CA LYS A 324 16.25 -43.08 37.47
C LYS A 324 16.69 -42.10 38.55
#